data_AF-A0A2H9TZV7-F1
#
_entry.id   AF-A0A2H9TZV7-F1
#
_cell.length_a   1.000
_cell.length_b   1.000
_cell.length_c   1.000
_cell.angle_alpha   90.00
_cell.angle_beta   90.00
_cell.angle_gamma   90.00
#
_symmetry.space_group_name_H-M   'P 1'
#
loop_
_entity.id
_entity.type
_entity.pdbx_description
1 polymer ?
#
loop_
_entity_poly.entity_id
_entity_poly.type
_entity_poly.pdbx_seq_one_letter_code
_entity_poly.pdbx_strand_id
1 'polypeptide(L)'
;AEQHAINFANWLEPLGIGVGWLAGKQKGKAREEALAAIKAGSAKMVVGTHAIFQEQVVFQRLALVIIDEQHRFGVHQRLALREKGEREGVHPHQLIMTATPIPRTLAMTAYADLDTSVIDELPPGRTPITTVALPDSRRADVIERVKLACTEGKQAYWVCTLIEESEVLECQAAEDTAAELQNLLPGLHIGLV
;
A
#
# COMPACT_ATOMS: atom_id res chain seq x y z
N ALA A 1 -3.19 -4.10 0.97
CA ALA A 1 -3.97 -4.78 2.03
C ALA A 1 -4.52 -6.14 1.56
N GLU A 2 -5.32 -6.18 0.50
CA GLU A 2 -5.89 -7.46 -0.01
C GLU A 2 -4.82 -8.47 -0.43
N GLN A 3 -3.83 -8.05 -1.22
CA GLN A 3 -2.68 -8.88 -1.59
C GLN A 3 -1.93 -9.43 -0.36
N HIS A 4 -1.65 -8.57 0.64
CA HIS A 4 -1.03 -8.99 1.90
C HIS A 4 -1.88 -10.03 2.63
N ALA A 5 -3.20 -9.84 2.71
CA ALA A 5 -4.09 -10.81 3.35
C ALA A 5 -4.05 -12.18 2.66
N ILE A 6 -4.06 -12.21 1.33
CA ILE A 6 -3.94 -13.45 0.55
C ILE A 6 -2.60 -14.13 0.80
N ASN A 7 -1.50 -13.39 0.74
CA ASN A 7 -0.16 -13.93 0.98
C ASN A 7 -0.04 -14.52 2.39
N PHE A 8 -0.49 -13.78 3.41
CA PHE A 8 -0.46 -14.29 4.79
C PHE A 8 -1.38 -15.49 4.99
N ALA A 9 -2.58 -15.50 4.39
CA ALA A 9 -3.47 -16.66 4.46
C ALA A 9 -2.79 -17.92 3.89
N ASN A 10 -2.19 -17.81 2.70
CA ASN A 10 -1.45 -18.90 2.07
C ASN A 10 -0.29 -19.44 2.92
N TRP A 11 0.36 -18.58 3.71
CA TRP A 11 1.48 -18.98 4.57
C TRP A 11 1.04 -19.52 5.94
N LEU A 12 0.00 -18.94 6.52
CA LEU A 12 -0.33 -19.10 7.95
C LEU A 12 -1.50 -20.05 8.21
N GLU A 13 -2.48 -20.12 7.30
CA GLU A 13 -3.62 -21.02 7.48
C GLU A 13 -3.22 -22.50 7.50
N PRO A 14 -2.26 -22.99 6.67
CA PRO A 14 -1.75 -24.35 6.79
C PRO A 14 -1.11 -24.67 8.15
N LEU A 15 -0.70 -23.65 8.90
CA LEU A 15 -0.14 -23.76 10.25
C LEU A 15 -1.22 -23.64 11.35
N GLY A 16 -2.50 -23.55 10.98
CA GLY A 16 -3.61 -23.33 11.92
C GLY A 16 -3.66 -21.92 12.51
N ILE A 17 -3.04 -20.93 11.83
CA ILE A 17 -3.04 -19.53 12.23
C ILE A 17 -4.03 -18.78 11.33
N GLY A 18 -5.20 -18.44 11.89
CA GLY A 18 -6.24 -17.73 11.14
C GLY A 18 -5.85 -16.30 10.77
N VAL A 19 -6.18 -15.90 9.54
CA VAL A 19 -5.93 -14.56 9.00
C VAL A 19 -7.25 -13.81 8.83
N GLY A 20 -7.39 -12.68 9.50
CA GLY A 20 -8.52 -11.76 9.35
C GLY A 20 -8.17 -10.62 8.39
N TRP A 21 -9.14 -10.18 7.59
CA TRP A 21 -9.00 -9.02 6.71
C TRP A 21 -10.06 -7.96 7.03
N LEU A 22 -9.62 -6.73 7.29
CA LEU A 22 -10.48 -5.56 7.54
C LEU A 22 -10.13 -4.42 6.58
N ALA A 23 -11.01 -4.15 5.62
CA ALA A 23 -10.90 -3.01 4.71
C ALA A 23 -12.09 -2.05 4.85
N GLY A 24 -11.88 -0.77 4.53
CA GLY A 24 -12.95 0.24 4.54
C GLY A 24 -14.15 -0.11 3.65
N LYS A 25 -13.91 -0.89 2.59
CA LYS A 25 -14.94 -1.37 1.66
C LYS A 25 -15.84 -2.50 2.21
N GLN A 26 -15.45 -3.18 3.28
CA GLN A 26 -16.23 -4.28 3.86
C GLN A 26 -17.38 -3.75 4.74
N LYS A 27 -18.60 -4.24 4.50
CA LYS A 27 -19.84 -3.85 5.19
C LYS A 27 -20.68 -5.07 5.56
N GLY A 28 -21.63 -4.86 6.47
CA GLY A 28 -22.62 -5.88 6.87
C GLY A 28 -22.00 -7.11 7.53
N LYS A 29 -22.60 -8.27 7.26
CA LYS A 29 -22.28 -9.55 7.92
C LYS A 29 -20.79 -9.92 7.88
N ALA A 30 -20.12 -9.73 6.74
CA ALA A 30 -18.70 -10.05 6.60
C ALA A 30 -17.81 -9.23 7.55
N ARG A 31 -18.17 -7.96 7.79
CA ARG A 31 -17.45 -7.10 8.74
C ARG A 31 -17.69 -7.55 10.17
N GLU A 32 -18.93 -7.90 10.51
CA GLU A 32 -19.31 -8.39 11.85
C GLU A 32 -18.59 -9.69 12.20
N GLU A 33 -18.53 -10.64 11.27
CA GLU A 33 -17.79 -11.90 11.42
C GLU A 33 -16.29 -11.65 11.64
N ALA A 34 -15.68 -10.76 10.85
CA ALA A 34 -14.28 -10.40 11.03
C ALA A 34 -14.01 -9.77 12.40
N LEU A 35 -14.86 -8.84 12.86
CA LEU A 35 -14.74 -8.21 14.17
C LEU A 35 -14.89 -9.23 15.31
N ALA A 36 -15.84 -10.16 15.18
CA ALA A 36 -16.04 -11.23 16.14
C ALA A 36 -14.82 -12.17 16.21
N ALA A 37 -14.25 -12.55 15.06
CA ALA A 37 -13.06 -13.39 14.99
C ALA A 37 -11.82 -12.73 15.62
N ILE A 38 -11.64 -11.43 15.40
CA ILE A 38 -10.54 -10.65 15.97
C ILE A 38 -10.68 -10.55 17.50
N LYS A 39 -11.89 -10.28 17.97
CA LYS A 39 -12.20 -10.18 19.41
C LYS A 39 -12.05 -11.53 20.12
N ALA A 40 -12.48 -12.61 19.47
CA ALA A 40 -12.34 -13.97 20.00
C ALA A 40 -10.91 -14.52 19.92
N GLY A 41 -10.07 -13.95 19.05
CA GLY A 41 -8.69 -14.38 18.84
C GLY A 41 -8.52 -15.56 17.87
N SER A 42 -9.57 -15.92 17.14
CA SER A 42 -9.47 -16.90 16.05
C SER A 42 -8.72 -16.33 14.83
N ALA A 43 -8.81 -15.02 14.61
CA ALA A 43 -7.95 -14.29 13.67
C ALA A 43 -6.69 -13.79 14.41
N LYS A 44 -5.59 -14.53 14.27
CA LYS A 44 -4.30 -14.23 14.94
C LYS A 44 -3.45 -13.24 14.16
N MET A 45 -3.58 -13.23 12.83
CA MET A 45 -3.00 -12.20 11.97
C MET A 45 -4.14 -11.36 11.39
N VAL A 46 -4.05 -10.04 11.50
CA VAL A 46 -5.09 -9.13 10.99
C VAL A 46 -4.47 -8.16 10.02
N VAL A 47 -4.92 -8.20 8.77
CA VAL A 47 -4.47 -7.31 7.71
C VAL A 47 -5.57 -6.31 7.39
N GLY A 48 -5.22 -5.05 7.20
CA GLY A 48 -6.24 -4.05 6.90
C GLY A 48 -5.68 -2.69 6.56
N THR A 49 -6.61 -1.77 6.30
CA THR A 49 -6.29 -0.35 6.04
C THR A 49 -6.59 0.49 7.29
N HIS A 50 -6.85 1.78 7.09
CA HIS A 50 -7.38 2.69 8.12
C HIS A 50 -8.60 2.16 8.90
N ALA A 51 -9.32 1.16 8.38
CA ALA A 51 -10.41 0.51 9.10
C ALA A 51 -9.97 -0.14 10.43
N ILE A 52 -8.70 -0.57 10.55
CA ILE A 52 -8.19 -1.19 11.78
C ILE A 52 -8.19 -0.23 12.97
N PHE A 53 -8.06 1.08 12.73
CA PHE A 53 -7.98 2.07 13.81
C PHE A 53 -9.32 2.35 14.48
N GLN A 54 -10.44 2.00 13.83
CA GLN A 54 -11.77 2.25 14.37
C GLN A 54 -11.99 1.61 15.75
N GLU A 55 -12.65 2.33 16.65
CA GLU A 55 -12.85 1.93 18.05
C GLU A 55 -13.46 0.53 18.21
N GLN A 56 -14.37 0.16 17.31
CA GLN A 56 -15.05 -1.15 17.30
C GLN A 56 -14.12 -2.37 17.09
N VAL A 57 -12.91 -2.17 16.56
CA VAL A 57 -11.95 -3.27 16.37
C VAL A 57 -11.28 -3.56 17.71
N VAL A 58 -11.66 -4.64 18.39
CA VAL A 58 -11.08 -4.99 19.69
C VAL A 58 -10.29 -6.28 19.55
N PHE A 59 -8.99 -6.23 19.83
CA PHE A 59 -8.11 -7.40 19.73
C PHE A 59 -8.16 -8.25 21.00
N GLN A 60 -8.15 -9.58 20.86
CA GLN A 60 -8.04 -10.47 22.02
C GLN A 60 -6.73 -10.27 22.79
N ARG A 61 -5.60 -10.09 22.10
CA ARG A 61 -4.29 -9.71 22.67
C ARG A 61 -3.39 -9.21 21.54
N LEU A 62 -3.20 -7.88 21.44
CA LEU A 62 -2.36 -7.29 20.40
C LEU A 62 -0.90 -7.25 20.88
N ALA A 63 -0.04 -8.06 20.27
CA ALA A 63 1.37 -8.15 20.65
C ALA A 63 2.31 -7.42 19.69
N LEU A 64 1.97 -7.38 18.40
CA LEU A 64 2.78 -6.78 17.34
C LEU A 64 1.89 -6.01 16.38
N VAL A 65 2.35 -4.82 16.00
CA VAL A 65 1.77 -3.98 14.97
C VAL A 65 2.80 -3.79 13.87
N ILE A 66 2.43 -4.12 12.63
CA ILE A 66 3.26 -3.92 11.45
C ILE A 66 2.63 -2.81 10.61
N ILE A 67 3.37 -1.74 10.36
CA ILE A 67 2.94 -0.61 9.53
C ILE A 67 3.81 -0.60 8.27
N ASP A 68 3.17 -0.75 7.12
CA ASP A 68 3.80 -0.73 5.80
C ASP A 68 3.55 0.63 5.13
N GLU A 69 4.55 1.16 4.42
CA GLU A 69 4.57 2.50 3.82
C GLU A 69 4.11 3.62 4.76
N GLN A 70 4.87 3.80 5.84
CA GLN A 70 4.50 4.65 6.98
C GLN A 70 4.18 6.11 6.64
N HIS A 71 4.66 6.64 5.52
CA HIS A 71 4.41 8.01 5.09
C HIS A 71 2.92 8.32 4.87
N ARG A 72 2.08 7.28 4.71
CA ARG A 72 0.62 7.42 4.58
C ARG A 72 -0.13 7.48 5.91
N PHE A 73 0.55 7.21 7.03
CA PHE A 73 -0.06 7.12 8.35
C PHE A 73 0.45 8.23 9.29
N GLY A 74 -0.48 9.01 9.82
CA GLY A 74 -0.16 10.12 10.73
C GLY A 74 0.35 9.65 12.09
N VAL A 75 1.00 10.56 12.83
CA VAL A 75 1.49 10.30 14.21
C VAL A 75 0.37 9.79 15.12
N HIS A 76 -0.81 10.43 15.07
CA HIS A 76 -1.96 10.07 15.90
C HIS A 76 -2.45 8.64 15.67
N GLN A 77 -2.43 8.16 14.43
CA GLN A 77 -2.85 6.80 14.11
C GLN A 77 -1.92 5.77 14.76
N ARG A 78 -0.60 6.01 14.72
CA ARG A 78 0.39 5.13 15.35
C ARG A 78 0.23 5.05 16.87
N LEU A 79 -0.03 6.20 17.50
CA LEU A 79 -0.34 6.25 18.94
C LEU A 79 -1.61 5.48 19.26
N ALA A 80 -2.66 5.63 18.45
CA ALA A 80 -3.92 4.90 18.65
C ALA A 80 -3.73 3.38 18.61
N LEU A 81 -2.87 2.83 17.74
CA LEU A 81 -2.56 1.38 17.75
C LEU A 81 -1.77 0.94 18.99
N ARG A 82 -0.86 1.79 19.46
CA ARG A 82 -0.10 1.55 20.69
C ARG A 82 -1.01 1.49 21.91
N GLU A 83 -1.97 2.41 22.00
CA GLU A 83 -2.96 2.48 23.08
C GLU A 83 -3.98 1.35 22.99
N LYS A 84 -4.38 0.98 21.78
CA LYS A 84 -5.36 -0.09 21.54
C LYS A 84 -4.91 -1.48 21.97
N GLY A 85 -3.59 -1.71 21.98
CA GLY A 85 -2.98 -2.92 22.51
C GLY A 85 -2.50 -2.81 23.95
N GLU A 86 -2.65 -1.64 24.58
CA GLU A 86 -2.17 -1.42 25.94
C GLU A 86 -2.95 -2.28 26.94
N ARG A 87 -2.21 -3.03 27.74
CA ARG A 87 -2.74 -3.78 28.87
C ARG A 87 -1.73 -3.79 30.00
N GLU A 88 -2.15 -3.34 31.16
CA GLU A 88 -1.34 -3.38 32.39
C GLU A 88 0.02 -2.68 32.20
N GLY A 89 0.06 -1.60 31.44
CA GLY A 89 1.27 -0.83 31.11
C GLY A 89 2.15 -1.46 30.02
N VAL A 90 1.75 -2.59 29.44
CA VAL A 90 2.46 -3.25 28.34
C VAL A 90 1.87 -2.80 27.02
N HIS A 91 2.72 -2.34 26.11
CA HIS A 91 2.33 -1.91 24.76
C HIS A 91 2.75 -2.95 23.71
N PRO A 92 2.03 -3.03 22.57
CA PRO A 92 2.45 -3.88 21.46
C PRO A 92 3.78 -3.41 20.88
N HIS A 93 4.60 -4.36 20.46
CA HIS A 93 5.77 -4.09 19.63
C HIS A 93 5.33 -3.43 18.31
N GLN A 94 6.14 -2.52 17.80
CA GLN A 94 5.88 -1.86 16.51
C GLN A 94 7.02 -2.12 15.54
N LEU A 95 6.68 -2.61 14.36
CA LEU A 95 7.56 -2.70 13.21
C LEU A 95 7.05 -1.74 12.14
N ILE A 96 7.87 -0.77 11.77
CA ILE A 96 7.54 0.22 10.77
C ILE A 96 8.42 -0.04 9.55
N MET A 97 7.80 -0.21 8.39
CA MET A 97 8.46 -0.51 7.12
C MET A 97 8.14 0.57 6.10
N THR A 98 9.11 0.86 5.24
CA THR A 98 8.97 1.81 4.13
C THR A 98 9.97 1.43 3.04
N ALA A 99 9.55 1.46 1.78
CA ALA A 99 10.46 1.35 0.65
C ALA A 99 11.16 2.68 0.34
N THR A 100 10.59 3.81 0.78
CA THR A 100 11.19 5.13 0.60
C THR A 100 12.25 5.38 1.69
N PRO A 101 13.52 5.63 1.32
CA PRO A 101 14.55 5.92 2.29
C PRO A 101 14.20 7.21 3.03
N ILE A 102 13.86 7.11 4.31
CA ILE A 102 13.67 8.28 5.16
C ILE A 102 15.05 8.86 5.41
N PRO A 103 15.29 10.16 5.12
CA PRO A 103 16.57 10.78 5.43
C PRO A 103 16.95 10.50 6.88
N ARG A 104 18.14 9.93 7.11
CA ARG A 104 18.58 9.51 8.45
C ARG A 104 18.48 10.63 9.48
N THR A 105 18.66 11.88 9.06
CA THR A 105 18.46 13.07 9.90
C THR A 105 16.99 13.23 10.31
N LEU A 106 16.03 13.10 9.40
CA LEU A 106 14.61 13.08 9.74
C LEU A 106 14.27 11.89 10.66
N ALA A 107 14.90 10.74 10.41
CA ALA A 107 14.74 9.55 11.23
C ALA A 107 15.14 9.81 12.70
N MET A 108 16.31 10.41 12.90
CA MET A 108 16.87 10.72 14.22
C MET A 108 16.14 11.85 14.95
N THR A 109 15.58 12.84 14.25
CA THR A 109 14.90 13.96 14.92
C THR A 109 13.41 13.70 15.16
N ALA A 110 12.72 13.03 14.23
CA ALA A 110 11.28 12.76 14.34
C ALA A 110 10.96 11.42 15.01
N TYR A 111 11.93 10.50 15.06
CA TYR A 111 11.75 9.14 15.58
C TYR A 111 12.95 8.66 16.40
N ALA A 112 13.59 9.57 17.16
CA ALA A 112 14.78 9.33 17.99
C ALA A 112 14.74 8.05 18.85
N ASP A 113 13.54 7.57 19.19
CA ASP A 113 13.30 6.37 20.00
C ASP A 113 13.11 5.07 19.19
N LEU A 114 13.29 5.09 17.87
CA LEU A 114 13.17 3.90 17.02
C LEU A 114 14.54 3.35 16.64
N ASP A 115 14.79 2.08 16.95
CA ASP A 115 15.88 1.32 16.35
C ASP A 115 15.64 1.19 14.84
N THR A 116 16.68 1.45 14.03
CA THR A 116 16.58 1.44 12.57
C THR A 116 17.43 0.34 11.97
N SER A 117 16.83 -0.43 11.07
CA SER A 117 17.51 -1.43 10.24
C SER A 117 17.25 -1.11 8.77
N VAL A 118 18.28 -1.20 7.94
CA VAL A 118 18.24 -0.85 6.52
C VAL A 118 18.60 -2.08 5.70
N ILE A 119 17.76 -2.40 4.72
CA ILE A 119 18.03 -3.41 3.70
C ILE A 119 18.29 -2.66 2.40
N ASP A 120 19.57 -2.52 2.02
CA ASP A 120 20.01 -1.76 0.85
C ASP A 120 20.38 -2.62 -0.35
N GLU A 121 20.42 -3.94 -0.17
CA GLU A 121 20.66 -4.89 -1.26
C GLU A 121 19.42 -5.09 -2.15
N LEU A 122 19.66 -5.15 -3.45
CA LEU A 122 18.62 -5.49 -4.43
C LEU A 122 18.41 -7.01 -4.44
N PRO A 123 17.17 -7.49 -4.66
CA PRO A 123 16.93 -8.91 -4.89
C PRO A 123 17.81 -9.46 -6.02
N PRO A 124 18.29 -10.71 -5.92
CA PRO A 124 19.11 -11.31 -6.97
C PRO A 124 18.37 -11.34 -8.30
N GLY A 125 19.08 -11.02 -9.39
CA GLY A 125 18.51 -10.98 -10.74
C GLY A 125 17.81 -9.66 -11.11
N ARG A 126 17.78 -8.66 -10.23
CA ARG A 126 17.23 -7.33 -10.56
C ARG A 126 18.16 -6.58 -11.50
N THR A 127 17.71 -6.35 -12.73
CA THR A 127 18.43 -5.52 -13.72
C THR A 127 18.13 -4.03 -13.51
N PRO A 128 19.12 -3.13 -13.68
CA PRO A 128 18.88 -1.69 -13.63
C PRO A 128 17.81 -1.24 -14.64
N ILE A 129 16.96 -0.31 -14.22
CA ILE A 129 15.97 0.31 -15.10
C ILE A 129 16.68 1.31 -16.01
N THR A 130 16.46 1.22 -17.32
CA THR A 130 16.91 2.26 -18.25
C THR A 130 15.98 3.46 -18.17
N THR A 131 16.44 4.55 -17.57
CA THR A 131 15.69 5.80 -17.44
C THR A 131 16.13 6.80 -18.50
N VAL A 132 15.17 7.43 -19.19
CA VAL A 132 15.43 8.48 -20.18
C VAL A 132 14.58 9.70 -19.90
N ALA A 133 15.15 10.90 -20.08
CA ALA A 133 14.42 12.16 -20.05
C ALA A 133 14.24 12.65 -21.49
N LEU A 134 12.99 12.92 -21.87
CA LEU A 134 12.62 13.32 -23.23
C LEU A 134 11.76 14.59 -23.19
N PRO A 135 11.90 15.49 -24.16
CA PRO A 135 10.99 16.63 -24.29
C PRO A 135 9.60 16.16 -24.72
N ASP A 136 8.57 16.93 -24.37
CA ASP A 136 7.17 16.62 -24.70
C ASP A 136 6.92 16.51 -26.22
N SER A 137 7.72 17.20 -27.04
CA SER A 137 7.69 17.07 -28.50
C SER A 137 7.95 15.64 -29.02
N ARG A 138 8.55 14.76 -28.20
CA ARG A 138 8.78 13.35 -28.49
C ARG A 138 7.76 12.41 -27.86
N ARG A 139 6.64 12.92 -27.36
CA ARG A 139 5.56 12.12 -26.75
C ARG A 139 5.04 11.02 -27.69
N ALA A 140 4.97 11.30 -29.00
CA ALA A 140 4.58 10.30 -30.00
C ALA A 140 5.51 9.06 -30.01
N ASP A 141 6.82 9.26 -29.91
CA ASP A 141 7.80 8.17 -29.85
C ASP A 141 7.61 7.31 -28.58
N VAL A 142 7.24 7.93 -27.46
CA VAL A 142 6.95 7.22 -26.20
C VAL A 142 5.70 6.36 -26.36
N ILE A 143 4.64 6.89 -26.97
CA ILE A 143 3.40 6.16 -27.24
C ILE A 143 3.67 4.95 -28.16
N GLU A 144 4.48 5.12 -29.20
CA GLU A 144 4.87 4.02 -30.07
C GLU A 144 5.67 2.94 -29.31
N ARG A 145 6.59 3.35 -28.43
CA ARG A 145 7.35 2.41 -27.59
C ARG A 145 6.44 1.64 -26.63
N VAL A 146 5.45 2.30 -26.03
CA VAL A 146 4.43 1.65 -25.19
C VAL A 146 3.64 0.65 -26.01
N LYS A 147 3.21 1.02 -27.22
CA LYS A 147 2.50 0.13 -28.14
C LYS A 147 3.30 -1.15 -28.38
N LEU A 148 4.56 -1.02 -28.79
CA LEU A 148 5.42 -2.16 -29.08
C LEU A 148 5.61 -3.06 -27.86
N ALA A 149 5.95 -2.47 -26.70
CA ALA A 149 6.14 -3.22 -25.47
C ALA A 149 4.87 -4.00 -25.07
N CYS A 150 3.69 -3.39 -25.16
CA CYS A 150 2.44 -4.04 -24.82
C CYS A 150 2.05 -5.14 -25.84
N THR A 151 2.38 -4.98 -27.13
CA THR A 151 2.20 -6.06 -28.12
C THR A 151 3.11 -7.27 -27.88
N GLU A 152 4.23 -7.09 -27.17
CA GLU A 152 5.10 -8.18 -26.69
C GLU A 152 4.59 -8.82 -25.39
N GLY A 153 3.41 -8.45 -24.91
CA GLY A 153 2.81 -9.00 -23.69
C GLY A 153 3.26 -8.31 -22.39
N LYS A 154 3.91 -7.14 -22.47
CA LYS A 154 4.27 -6.34 -21.29
C LYS A 154 3.11 -5.41 -20.90
N GLN A 155 3.24 -4.79 -19.73
CA GLN A 155 2.31 -3.77 -19.24
C GLN A 155 3.05 -2.45 -19.06
N ALA A 156 2.32 -1.34 -19.19
CA ALA A 156 2.84 0.02 -19.01
C ALA A 156 1.99 0.81 -18.01
N TYR A 157 2.64 1.64 -17.22
CA TYR A 157 2.00 2.66 -16.39
C TYR A 157 2.23 4.03 -17.01
N TRP A 158 1.15 4.80 -17.19
CA TRP A 158 1.19 6.19 -17.62
C TRP A 158 0.70 7.07 -16.48
N VAL A 159 1.58 7.90 -15.93
CA VAL A 159 1.27 8.74 -14.77
C VAL A 159 1.03 10.16 -15.25
N CYS A 160 -0.18 10.67 -15.07
CA CYS A 160 -0.52 12.06 -15.31
C CYS A 160 -0.40 12.83 -14.00
N THR A 161 0.59 13.71 -13.89
CA THR A 161 0.70 14.64 -12.76
C THR A 161 0.02 15.96 -13.12
N LEU A 162 -0.84 16.49 -12.25
CA LEU A 162 -1.18 17.91 -12.33
C LEU A 162 -0.25 18.75 -11.45
N ILE A 163 -0.10 20.00 -11.86
CA ILE A 163 0.64 21.04 -11.13
C ILE A 163 -0.32 21.88 -10.27
N GLU A 164 -1.65 21.75 -10.45
CA GLU A 164 -2.68 22.53 -9.74
C GLU A 164 -3.41 21.71 -8.67
N GLU A 165 -3.71 22.34 -7.52
CA GLU A 165 -4.36 21.74 -6.34
C GLU A 165 -5.88 21.54 -6.51
N SER A 166 -6.32 20.83 -7.55
CA SER A 166 -7.75 20.51 -7.73
C SER A 166 -7.96 19.07 -8.17
N GLU A 167 -8.50 18.25 -7.27
CA GLU A 167 -8.85 16.84 -7.52
C GLU A 167 -9.79 16.67 -8.73
N VAL A 168 -10.65 17.65 -9.00
CA VAL A 168 -11.55 17.63 -10.16
C VAL A 168 -10.78 17.79 -11.47
N LEU A 169 -9.77 18.67 -11.49
CA LEU A 169 -8.90 18.88 -12.65
C LEU A 169 -7.96 17.67 -12.85
N GLU A 170 -7.57 16.98 -11.77
CA GLU A 170 -6.78 15.75 -11.83
C GLU A 170 -7.49 14.63 -12.58
N CYS A 171 -8.74 14.34 -12.18
CA CYS A 171 -9.55 13.32 -12.83
C CYS A 171 -9.76 13.64 -14.32
N GLN A 172 -10.05 14.90 -14.66
CA GLN A 172 -10.30 15.31 -16.05
C GLN A 172 -9.07 15.08 -16.94
N ALA A 173 -7.86 15.48 -16.50
CA ALA A 173 -6.66 15.32 -17.32
C ALA A 173 -6.28 13.84 -17.52
N ALA A 174 -6.50 13.00 -16.50
CA ALA A 174 -6.30 11.56 -16.61
C ALA A 174 -7.31 10.92 -17.58
N GLU A 175 -8.57 11.32 -17.51
CA GLU A 175 -9.63 10.89 -18.43
C GLU A 175 -9.35 11.32 -19.88
N ASP A 176 -8.97 12.59 -20.09
CA ASP A 176 -8.64 13.11 -21.41
C ASP A 176 -7.42 12.38 -22.02
N THR A 177 -6.39 12.17 -21.21
CA THR A 177 -5.19 11.42 -21.64
C THR A 177 -5.54 9.95 -21.92
N ALA A 178 -6.37 9.31 -21.11
CA ALA A 178 -6.81 7.94 -21.34
C ALA A 178 -7.63 7.83 -22.64
N ALA A 179 -8.53 8.78 -22.91
CA ALA A 179 -9.30 8.83 -24.14
C ALA A 179 -8.41 9.05 -25.37
N GLU A 180 -7.44 9.97 -25.28
CA GLU A 180 -6.41 10.19 -26.31
C GLU A 180 -5.64 8.89 -26.59
N LEU A 181 -5.10 8.25 -25.55
CA LEU A 181 -4.34 7.01 -25.69
C LEU A 181 -5.20 5.87 -26.23
N GLN A 182 -6.48 5.78 -25.86
CA GLN A 182 -7.39 4.74 -26.34
C GLN A 182 -7.65 4.87 -27.85
N ASN A 183 -7.72 6.10 -28.35
CA ASN A 183 -7.83 6.39 -29.78
C ASN A 183 -6.52 6.05 -30.53
N LEU A 184 -5.36 6.38 -29.94
CA LEU A 184 -4.05 6.12 -30.54
C LEU A 184 -3.63 4.64 -30.47
N LEU A 185 -4.16 3.88 -29.50
CA LEU A 185 -3.78 2.51 -29.19
C LEU A 185 -5.01 1.57 -29.17
N PRO A 186 -5.78 1.43 -30.27
CA PRO A 186 -7.05 0.71 -30.27
C PRO A 186 -6.94 -0.80 -29.97
N GLY A 187 -5.74 -1.38 -30.08
CA GLY A 187 -5.47 -2.79 -29.75
C GLY A 187 -5.08 -3.04 -28.30
N LEU A 188 -4.97 -1.99 -27.47
CA LEU A 188 -4.61 -2.10 -26.06
C LEU A 188 -5.81 -1.80 -25.17
N HIS A 189 -5.87 -2.50 -24.03
CA HIS A 189 -6.81 -2.18 -22.97
C HIS A 189 -6.20 -1.12 -22.06
N ILE A 190 -6.85 0.04 -21.97
CA ILE A 190 -6.43 1.15 -21.12
C ILE A 190 -7.43 1.28 -19.98
N GLY A 191 -6.93 1.22 -18.76
CA GLY A 191 -7.72 1.40 -17.53
C GLY A 191 -7.22 2.59 -16.74
N LEU A 192 -8.15 3.30 -16.11
CA LEU A 192 -7.87 4.28 -15.06
C LEU A 192 -7.96 3.57 -13.70
N VAL A 193 -7.05 3.92 -12.78
CA VAL A 193 -6.91 3.31 -11.45
C VAL A 193 -7.08 4.37 -10.38
#